data_AF-A0A3D0TXF8-F1
#
_entry.id   AF-A0A3D0TXF8-F1
#
_cell.length_a   1.000
_cell.length_b   1.000
_cell.length_c   1.000
_cell.angle_alpha   90.00
_cell.angle_beta   90.00
_cell.angle_gamma   90.00
#
_symmetry.space_group_name_H-M   'P 1'
#
loop_
_entity.id
_entity.type
_entity.pdbx_description
1 polymer ?
#
loop_
_entity_poly.entity_id
_entity_poly.type
_entity_poly.pdbx_seq_one_letter_code
_entity_poly.pdbx_strand_id
1 'polypeptide(L)'
;MLAISLGGPELLIILAIVLVLFGGAKLPALARSLGRAQREFREGVDDSADSAASQGAPADGALADGAPADGSAADGSADDSTDGAASKSAGDAGGSTGTSS
;
A
#
# COMPACT_ATOMS: atom_id res chain seq x y z
N MET A 1 -33.77 15.96 -21.94
CA MET A 1 -33.81 15.56 -20.52
C MET A 1 -32.57 14.73 -20.24
N LEU A 2 -31.62 15.29 -19.49
CA LEU A 2 -30.39 14.60 -19.09
C LEU A 2 -30.74 13.54 -18.06
N ALA A 3 -30.88 12.29 -18.50
CA ALA A 3 -30.85 11.15 -17.60
C ALA A 3 -29.41 10.98 -17.13
N ILE A 4 -29.10 11.58 -15.97
CA ILE A 4 -27.83 11.36 -15.31
C ILE A 4 -27.95 10.00 -14.62
N SER A 5 -27.42 8.97 -15.28
CA SER A 5 -27.22 7.68 -14.66
C SER A 5 -26.27 7.86 -13.47
N LEU A 6 -26.81 7.78 -12.26
CA LEU A 6 -26.07 7.66 -11.01
C LEU A 6 -25.05 6.52 -11.14
N GLY A 7 -23.80 6.83 -11.45
CA GLY A 7 -22.79 5.78 -11.61
C GLY A 7 -21.35 6.24 -11.58
N GLY A 8 -21.04 7.52 -11.77
CA GLY A 8 -19.65 7.96 -11.82
C GLY A 8 -19.46 9.42 -12.20
N PRO A 9 -20.00 9.91 -13.33
CA PRO A 9 -19.70 11.26 -13.79
C PRO A 9 -20.23 12.35 -12.84
N GLU A 10 -21.39 12.14 -12.22
CA GLU A 10 -21.96 13.10 -11.28
C GLU A 10 -21.15 13.21 -9.98
N LEU A 11 -20.64 12.08 -9.46
CA LEU A 11 -19.71 12.08 -8.33
C LEU A 11 -18.41 12.80 -8.68
N LEU A 12 -17.90 12.62 -9.91
CA LEU A 12 -16.70 13.30 -10.39
C LEU A 12 -16.92 14.82 -10.48
N ILE A 13 -18.09 15.27 -10.93
CA ILE A 13 -18.46 16.70 -10.98
C ILE A 13 -18.55 17.28 -9.57
N ILE A 14 -19.25 16.61 -8.64
CA ILE A 14 -19.34 17.05 -7.24
C ILE A 14 -17.94 17.11 -6.61
N LEU A 15 -17.13 16.08 -6.83
CA LEU A 15 -15.74 16.03 -6.38
C LEU A 15 -14.94 17.20 -6.95
N ALA A 16 -15.08 17.51 -8.24
CA ALA A 16 -14.41 18.64 -8.88
C ALA A 16 -14.81 19.98 -8.23
N ILE A 17 -16.11 20.20 -7.94
CA ILE A 17 -16.59 21.40 -7.26
C ILE A 17 -15.96 21.51 -5.86
N VAL A 18 -15.96 20.42 -5.08
CA VAL A 18 -15.34 20.40 -3.75
C VAL A 18 -13.83 20.67 -3.85
N LEU A 19 -13.13 20.10 -4.83
CA LEU A 19 -11.70 20.38 -5.06
C LEU A 19 -11.44 21.85 -5.41
N VAL A 20 -12.34 22.52 -6.13
CA VAL A 20 -12.18 23.95 -6.46
C VAL A 20 -12.40 24.82 -5.22
N LEU A 21 -13.40 24.51 -4.40
CA LEU A 21 -13.72 25.28 -3.20
C LEU A 21 -12.70 25.09 -2.07
N PHE A 22 -12.26 23.85 -1.84
CA PHE A 22 -11.37 23.49 -0.75
C PHE A 22 -9.90 23.36 -1.19
N GLY A 23 -9.64 23.13 -2.47
CA GLY A 23 -8.31 22.81 -3.00
C GLY A 23 -7.95 21.33 -2.87
N GLY A 24 -7.19 20.81 -3.83
CA GLY A 24 -6.72 19.42 -3.84
C GLY A 24 -5.86 19.01 -2.62
N ALA A 25 -5.25 19.98 -1.93
CA ALA A 25 -4.44 19.73 -0.75
C ALA A 25 -5.25 19.60 0.56
N LYS A 26 -6.47 20.16 0.65
CA LYS A 26 -7.25 20.20 1.89
C LYS A 26 -8.08 18.95 2.12
N LEU A 27 -8.66 18.38 1.06
CA LEU A 27 -9.37 17.09 1.11
C LEU A 27 -8.56 15.94 1.74
N PRO A 28 -7.32 15.65 1.28
CA PRO A 28 -6.52 14.56 1.86
C PRO A 28 -6.04 14.87 3.28
N ALA A 29 -5.90 16.14 3.65
CA ALA A 29 -5.57 16.55 5.02
C ALA A 29 -6.75 16.31 5.97
N LEU A 30 -7.96 16.71 5.56
CA LEU A 30 -9.20 16.48 6.32
C LEU A 30 -9.52 14.98 6.44
N ALA A 31 -9.33 14.21 5.36
CA ALA A 31 -9.52 12.76 5.38
C ALA A 31 -8.53 12.08 6.35
N ARG A 32 -7.27 12.52 6.39
CA ARG A 32 -6.28 12.01 7.34
C ARG A 32 -6.64 12.32 8.79
N SER A 33 -7.03 13.56 9.11
CA SER A 33 -7.43 13.92 10.48
C SER A 33 -8.70 13.19 10.92
N LEU A 34 -9.69 13.07 10.03
CA LEU A 34 -10.93 12.35 10.31
C LEU A 34 -10.67 10.84 10.47
N GLY A 35 -9.79 10.26 9.66
CA GLY A 35 -9.41 8.85 9.76
C GLY A 35 -8.68 8.52 11.06
N ARG A 36 -7.81 9.41 11.54
CA ARG A 36 -7.17 9.27 12.86
C ARG A 36 -8.20 9.34 13.99
N ALA A 37 -9.07 10.35 13.98
CA ALA A 37 -10.14 10.49 14.97
C ALA A 37 -11.08 9.29 14.97
N GLN A 38 -11.45 8.76 13.80
CA GLN A 38 -12.30 7.57 13.69
C GLN A 38 -11.58 6.31 14.20
N ARG A 39 -10.28 6.16 13.95
CA ARG A 39 -9.49 5.02 14.45
C ARG A 39 -9.40 5.05 15.98
N GLU A 40 -9.01 6.19 16.56
CA GLU A 40 -8.93 6.37 18.01
C GLU A 40 -10.31 6.20 18.68
N PHE A 41 -11.39 6.66 18.04
CA PHE A 41 -12.75 6.45 18.52
C PHE A 41 -13.13 4.98 18.55
N ARG A 42 -12.83 4.21 17.48
CA ARG A 42 -13.11 2.76 17.44
C ARG A 42 -12.30 2.01 18.50
N GLU A 43 -11.01 2.29 18.60
CA GLU A 43 -10.09 1.68 19.56
C GLU A 43 -10.57 1.92 21.01
N GLY A 44 -10.97 3.15 21.35
CA GLY A 44 -11.54 3.44 22.67
C GLY A 44 -12.92 2.85 22.94
N VAL A 45 -13.75 2.64 21.90
CA VAL A 45 -15.05 1.97 22.02
C VAL A 45 -14.87 0.46 22.22
N ASP A 46 -13.94 -0.16 21.49
CA ASP A 46 -13.63 -1.59 21.59
C ASP A 46 -13.03 -1.94 22.97
N ASP A 47 -12.08 -1.13 23.47
CA ASP A 47 -11.51 -1.28 24.82
C ASP A 47 -12.56 -1.13 25.93
N SER A 48 -13.56 -0.27 25.72
CA SER A 48 -14.68 -0.09 26.64
C SER A 48 -15.66 -1.27 26.61
N ALA A 49 -15.81 -1.92 25.45
CA ALA A 49 -16.65 -3.10 25.28
C ALA A 49 -16.01 -4.35 25.95
N ASP A 50 -14.70 -4.52 25.84
CA ASP A 50 -13.97 -5.62 26.51
C ASP A 50 -13.85 -5.40 28.03
N SER A 51 -13.78 -4.15 28.49
CA SER A 51 -13.77 -3.83 29.93
C SER A 51 -15.09 -4.19 30.64
N ALA A 52 -16.20 -4.34 29.91
CA ALA A 52 -17.47 -4.84 30.44
C ALA A 52 -17.53 -6.38 30.53
N ALA A 53 -16.63 -7.10 29.86
CA ALA A 53 -16.57 -8.57 29.86
C ALA A 53 -15.59 -9.15 30.89
N SER A 54 -14.71 -8.35 31.50
CA SER A 54 -13.62 -8.83 32.37
C SER A 54 -13.80 -8.55 33.88
N GLN A 55 -15.04 -8.45 34.37
CA GLN A 55 -15.33 -8.58 35.81
C GLN A 55 -16.23 -9.79 36.05
N GLY A 56 -15.66 -10.99 35.85
CA GLY A 56 -16.36 -12.25 36.03
C GLY A 56 -15.44 -13.48 35.95
N ALA A 57 -14.85 -13.82 37.11
CA ALA A 57 -14.28 -15.12 37.50
C ALA A 57 -12.84 -15.49 37.07
N PRO A 58 -11.98 -15.91 38.03
CA PRO A 58 -10.74 -16.61 37.75
C PRO A 58 -11.07 -18.09 37.48
N ALA A 59 -10.59 -18.63 36.37
CA ALA A 59 -10.57 -20.07 36.15
C ALA A 59 -9.19 -20.44 35.63
N ASP A 60 -8.36 -20.90 36.57
CA ASP A 60 -7.27 -21.82 36.32
C ASP A 60 -7.76 -22.91 35.34
N GLY A 61 -7.08 -23.01 34.20
CA GLY A 61 -7.46 -23.91 33.13
C GLY A 61 -6.29 -24.09 32.19
N ALA A 62 -5.38 -24.96 32.63
CA ALA A 62 -4.26 -25.45 31.85
C ALA A 62 -4.69 -25.96 30.45
N LEU A 63 -3.66 -25.99 29.57
CA LEU A 63 -3.56 -26.77 28.33
C LEU A 63 -3.91 -26.03 27.02
N ALA A 64 -2.89 -25.41 26.42
CA ALA A 64 -2.59 -25.61 24.99
C ALA A 64 -1.15 -25.15 24.72
N ASP A 65 -0.24 -26.12 24.81
CA ASP A 65 1.05 -26.14 24.14
C ASP A 65 0.86 -25.87 22.64
N GLY A 66 1.61 -24.91 22.08
CA GLY A 66 1.48 -24.51 20.68
C GLY A 66 2.05 -23.14 20.35
N ALA A 67 3.36 -22.96 20.52
CA ALA A 67 4.11 -21.92 19.82
C ALA A 67 4.98 -22.59 18.73
N PRO A 68 5.40 -21.92 17.64
CA PRO A 68 5.09 -20.58 17.16
C PRO A 68 4.63 -20.54 15.67
N ALA A 69 3.80 -19.58 15.27
CA ALA A 69 3.67 -19.20 13.87
C ALA A 69 4.53 -17.96 13.62
N ASP A 70 5.72 -18.28 13.11
CA ASP A 70 6.77 -17.41 12.61
C ASP A 70 6.28 -16.30 11.68
N GLY A 71 6.88 -15.12 11.85
CA GLY A 71 6.58 -13.92 11.09
C GLY A 71 7.16 -14.02 9.68
N SER A 72 6.28 -14.18 8.69
CA SER A 72 6.64 -13.94 7.30
C SER A 72 6.11 -12.58 6.88
N ALA A 73 6.99 -11.59 7.02
CA ALA A 73 6.89 -10.31 6.37
C ALA A 73 6.71 -10.52 4.86
N ALA A 74 5.64 -9.96 4.31
CA ALA A 74 5.51 -9.73 2.88
C ALA A 74 6.51 -8.64 2.50
N ASP A 75 7.76 -9.06 2.32
CA ASP A 75 8.85 -8.28 1.75
C ASP A 75 8.57 -8.08 0.25
N GLY A 76 8.42 -6.81 -0.12
CA GLY A 76 8.30 -6.40 -1.50
C GLY A 76 9.64 -6.53 -2.19
N SER A 77 9.74 -7.48 -3.12
CA SER A 77 10.78 -7.46 -4.14
C SER A 77 10.13 -7.13 -5.48
N ALA A 78 10.36 -5.89 -5.90
CA ALA A 78 10.27 -5.46 -7.27
C ALA A 78 11.33 -6.23 -8.08
N ASP A 79 10.87 -7.14 -8.93
CA ASP A 79 11.63 -7.74 -10.01
C ASP A 79 10.99 -7.29 -11.33
N ASP A 80 11.52 -6.21 -11.90
CA ASP A 80 11.41 -5.93 -13.33
C ASP A 80 12.76 -5.33 -13.74
N SER A 81 13.76 -6.21 -13.82
CA SER A 81 15.04 -5.89 -14.44
C SER A 81 14.95 -6.29 -15.91
N THR A 82 14.73 -5.27 -16.73
CA THR A 82 14.91 -5.27 -18.18
C THR A 82 16.29 -5.83 -18.54
N ASP A 83 16.30 -7.00 -19.15
CA ASP A 83 17.53 -7.64 -19.65
C ASP A 83 17.95 -6.97 -20.96
N GLY A 84 18.97 -6.12 -20.87
CA GLY A 84 19.44 -5.31 -21.99
C GLY A 84 20.80 -4.71 -21.71
N ALA A 85 21.86 -5.51 -21.86
CA ALA A 85 23.19 -5.08 -22.32
C ALA A 85 24.22 -6.21 -22.18
N ALA A 86 24.33 -7.09 -23.17
CA ALA A 86 25.55 -7.85 -23.38
C ALA A 86 26.48 -7.03 -24.28
N SER A 87 27.39 -6.27 -23.67
CA SER A 87 28.53 -5.67 -24.37
C SER A 87 29.84 -6.10 -23.71
N LYS A 88 30.84 -6.34 -24.58
CA LYS A 88 32.29 -6.42 -24.39
C LYS A 88 32.86 -7.74 -23.85
N SER A 89 33.82 -8.30 -24.59
CA SER A 89 35.24 -7.94 -24.43
C SER A 89 36.15 -8.76 -25.36
N ALA A 90 37.37 -8.25 -25.57
CA ALA A 90 38.54 -8.80 -26.29
C ALA A 90 38.44 -8.73 -27.83
N GLY A 91 39.22 -7.93 -28.58
CA GLY A 91 40.55 -7.38 -28.33
C GLY A 91 41.62 -8.37 -28.80
N ASP A 92 42.20 -8.16 -30.00
CA ASP A 92 43.60 -8.52 -30.29
C ASP A 92 44.08 -7.96 -31.64
N ALA A 93 45.39 -7.72 -31.69
CA ALA A 93 46.35 -7.37 -32.75
C ALA A 93 45.91 -7.51 -34.23
N GLY A 94 46.34 -6.67 -35.17
CA GLY A 94 47.73 -6.31 -35.45
C GLY A 94 48.31 -7.25 -36.52
N GLY A 95 48.64 -6.71 -37.71
CA GLY A 95 49.31 -7.42 -38.82
C GLY A 95 48.72 -7.03 -40.17
N SER A 96 49.40 -6.19 -40.97
CA SER A 96 50.17 -6.58 -42.16
C SER A 96 49.40 -7.54 -43.08
N THR A 97 49.01 -7.19 -44.30
CA THR A 97 49.83 -7.03 -45.51
C THR A 97 48.87 -6.53 -46.61
N GLY A 98 49.20 -5.62 -47.52
CA GLY A 98 50.16 -5.86 -48.60
C GLY A 98 49.58 -6.76 -49.70
N THR A 99 49.75 -6.32 -50.95
CA THR A 99 49.81 -7.08 -52.22
C THR A 99 48.53 -7.22 -53.07
N SER A 100 48.59 -6.60 -54.28
CA SER A 100 48.22 -7.09 -55.63
C SER A 100 46.86 -7.79 -55.81
N SER A 101 46.05 -7.45 -56.81
CA SER A 101 46.33 -7.22 -58.24
C SER A 101 45.13 -6.59 -58.93
#